data_AF-A0A1A8DFG6-F1
#
_entry.id   AF-A0A1A8DFG6-F1
#
_cell.length_a   1.000
_cell.length_b   1.000
_cell.length_c   1.000
_cell.angle_alpha   90.00
_cell.angle_beta   90.00
_cell.angle_gamma   90.00
#
_symmetry.space_group_name_H-M   'P 1'
#
loop_
_entity.id
_entity.type
_entity.pdbx_description
1 polymer ?
#
loop_
_entity_poly.entity_id
_entity_poly.type
_entity_poly.pdbx_seq_one_letter_code
_entity_poly.pdbx_strand_id
1 'polypeptide(L)'
;GQDELADRKYLYSFDCMNWFLLPSITDSMIQQVAANARGPFRGEPSFVYPARTRHGDEDKGAGLVATEEMRLAVTVQQIDEEVSVVPRGAFIKTGDLVQLNRSFGGLSKAEGKSLDNYMHFREPKSIKKEGVQKRGDWCPSFDFLDVLSN
;
A
#
# COMPACT_ATOMS: atom_id res chain seq x y z
N GLY A 1 3.15 -13.59 6.80
CA GLY A 1 3.80 -13.52 8.12
C GLY A 1 2.91 -14.20 9.13
N GLN A 2 3.19 -14.01 10.42
CA GLN A 2 2.16 -14.23 11.43
C GLN A 2 1.16 -13.05 11.44
N ASP A 3 1.66 -11.87 11.02
CA ASP A 3 0.89 -10.66 10.79
C ASP A 3 0.56 -10.49 9.29
N GLU A 4 -0.71 -10.26 8.98
CA GLU A 4 -1.21 -10.12 7.60
C GLU A 4 -0.96 -8.73 6.99
N LEU A 5 -0.70 -7.71 7.82
CA LEU A 5 -0.53 -6.32 7.39
C LEU A 5 0.96 -5.95 7.19
N ALA A 6 1.82 -6.37 8.12
CA ALA A 6 3.22 -5.94 8.21
C ALA A 6 4.20 -6.76 7.35
N ASP A 7 3.97 -8.06 7.17
CA ASP A 7 4.97 -8.99 6.60
C ASP A 7 4.83 -9.19 5.07
N ARG A 8 4.34 -8.18 4.35
CA ARG A 8 4.02 -8.31 2.92
C ARG A 8 5.28 -8.15 2.06
N LYS A 9 5.48 -9.10 1.15
CA LYS A 9 6.57 -9.10 0.16
C LYS A 9 5.98 -9.15 -1.23
N TYR A 10 6.46 -8.29 -2.12
CA TYR A 10 6.01 -8.24 -3.49
C TYR A 10 7.03 -8.91 -4.40
N LEU A 11 6.56 -9.75 -5.31
CA LEU A 11 7.37 -10.40 -6.32
C LEU A 11 6.90 -9.98 -7.70
N TYR A 12 7.84 -9.94 -8.66
CA TYR A 12 7.55 -9.70 -10.06
C TYR A 12 8.18 -10.78 -10.93
N SER A 13 7.65 -10.96 -12.15
CA SER A 13 8.11 -11.97 -13.10
C SER A 13 7.84 -11.51 -14.53
N PHE A 14 8.71 -11.94 -15.46
CA PHE A 14 8.54 -11.71 -16.90
C PHE A 14 7.89 -12.90 -17.62
N ASP A 15 7.97 -14.09 -17.02
CA ASP A 15 7.59 -15.36 -17.64
C ASP A 15 6.63 -16.19 -16.77
N CYS A 16 6.23 -15.67 -15.61
CA CYS A 16 5.45 -16.34 -14.57
C CYS A 16 6.11 -17.60 -13.97
N MET A 17 7.39 -17.82 -14.24
CA MET A 17 8.16 -18.98 -13.78
C MET A 17 9.29 -18.55 -12.85
N ASN A 18 10.04 -17.52 -13.25
CA ASN A 18 11.12 -16.92 -12.48
C ASN A 18 10.60 -15.69 -11.75
N TRP A 19 10.67 -15.71 -10.42
CA TRP A 19 10.13 -14.67 -9.56
C TRP A 19 11.25 -13.92 -8.84
N PHE A 20 11.21 -12.60 -8.94
CA PHE A 20 12.18 -11.68 -8.37
C PHE A 20 11.53 -10.90 -7.24
N LEU A 21 12.23 -10.74 -6.12
CA LEU A 21 11.74 -9.98 -4.98
C LEU A 21 11.90 -8.48 -5.27
N LEU A 22 10.82 -7.71 -5.12
CA LEU A 22 10.90 -6.25 -5.17
C LEU A 22 11.65 -5.72 -3.95
N PRO A 23 12.45 -4.64 -4.10
CA PRO A 23 13.14 -4.02 -2.98
C PRO A 23 12.16 -3.44 -1.97
N SER A 24 12.54 -3.46 -0.70
CA SER A 24 11.78 -2.78 0.36
C SER A 24 11.76 -1.28 0.13
N ILE A 25 10.58 -0.67 0.28
CA ILE A 25 10.42 0.76 0.00
C ILE A 25 11.01 1.60 1.13
N THR A 26 11.66 2.70 0.75
CA THR A 26 12.17 3.73 1.66
C THR A 26 11.73 5.11 1.19
N ASP A 27 11.65 6.08 2.11
CA ASP A 27 11.25 7.45 1.78
C ASP A 27 12.15 8.09 0.71
N SER A 28 13.46 7.80 0.77
CA SER A 28 14.42 8.25 -0.24
C SER A 28 14.08 7.71 -1.63
N MET A 29 13.70 6.43 -1.72
CA MET A 29 13.30 5.81 -2.98
C MET A 29 12.03 6.46 -3.55
N ILE A 30 11.03 6.75 -2.71
CA ILE A 30 9.81 7.46 -3.12
C ILE A 30 10.17 8.83 -3.69
N GLN A 31 11.05 9.59 -3.03
CA GLN A 31 11.49 10.91 -3.49
C GLN A 31 12.25 10.83 -4.84
N GLN A 32 13.15 9.87 -4.98
CA GLN A 32 13.92 9.64 -6.21
C GLN A 32 13.01 9.29 -7.39
N VAL A 33 12.06 8.38 -7.17
CA VAL A 33 11.06 7.97 -8.18
C VAL A 33 10.17 9.15 -8.56
N ALA A 34 9.64 9.91 -7.59
CA ALA A 34 8.79 11.07 -7.85
C ALA A 34 9.49 12.18 -8.65
N ALA A 35 10.80 12.37 -8.42
CA ALA A 35 11.60 13.37 -9.11
C ALA A 35 11.91 13.00 -10.57
N ASN A 36 12.27 11.74 -10.82
CA ASN A 36 12.93 11.34 -12.07
C ASN A 36 12.08 10.40 -12.95
N ALA A 37 11.20 9.60 -12.38
CA ALA A 37 10.55 8.50 -13.08
C ALA A 37 9.14 8.88 -13.56
N ARG A 38 8.95 9.05 -14.87
CA ARG A 38 7.67 9.38 -15.51
C ARG A 38 7.51 8.68 -16.86
N GLY A 39 6.27 8.59 -17.33
CA GLY A 39 5.92 7.95 -18.60
C GLY A 39 5.57 6.46 -18.46
N PRO A 40 5.38 5.73 -19.55
CA PRO A 40 5.14 4.28 -19.49
C PRO A 40 6.35 3.53 -18.91
N PHE A 41 6.14 2.31 -18.41
CA PHE A 41 7.23 1.38 -18.09
C PHE A 41 7.86 0.87 -19.39
N ARG A 42 9.18 0.71 -19.40
CA ARG A 42 9.98 0.10 -20.48
C ARG A 42 10.06 -1.41 -20.34
N GLY A 43 9.85 -1.96 -19.15
CA GLY A 43 9.93 -3.40 -18.88
C GLY A 43 11.35 -3.90 -18.64
N GLU A 44 12.29 -3.03 -18.30
CA GLU A 44 13.68 -3.37 -17.98
C GLU A 44 14.02 -2.90 -16.56
N PRO A 45 14.15 -3.79 -15.55
CA PRO A 45 14.34 -3.40 -14.15
C PRO A 45 15.60 -2.56 -13.90
N SER A 46 16.67 -2.84 -14.64
CA SER A 46 17.96 -2.15 -14.57
C SER A 46 17.97 -0.79 -15.27
N PHE A 47 16.90 -0.42 -15.98
CA PHE A 47 16.83 0.88 -16.65
C PHE A 47 16.89 2.01 -15.64
N VAL A 48 17.78 2.98 -15.89
CA VAL A 48 17.97 4.15 -15.03
C VAL A 48 17.29 5.36 -15.66
N TYR A 49 16.41 6.01 -14.91
CA TYR A 49 15.76 7.24 -15.36
C TYR A 49 16.77 8.41 -15.32
N PRO A 50 16.86 9.21 -16.40
CA PRO A 50 17.77 10.34 -16.42
C PRO A 50 17.34 11.39 -15.39
N ALA A 51 18.32 11.92 -14.64
CA ALA A 51 18.08 12.99 -13.69
C ALA A 51 17.53 14.22 -14.41
N ARG A 52 16.45 14.81 -13.89
CA ARG A 52 15.92 16.07 -14.41
C ARG A 52 16.69 17.22 -13.78
N THR A 53 17.65 17.79 -14.51
CA THR A 53 18.22 19.09 -14.13
C THR A 53 17.16 20.17 -14.31
N ARG A 54 16.71 20.77 -13.20
CA ARG A 54 16.11 22.11 -13.28
C ARG A 54 17.25 23.06 -13.61
N HIS A 55 17.11 23.88 -14.66
CA HIS A 55 18.09 24.92 -15.00
C HIS A 55 18.41 25.74 -13.74
N GLY A 56 19.62 25.59 -13.19
CA GLY A 56 20.11 26.34 -12.02
C GLY A 56 20.72 25.54 -10.87
N ASP A 57 20.56 24.21 -10.81
CA ASP A 57 21.15 23.36 -9.76
C ASP A 57 22.18 22.38 -10.36
N GLU A 58 23.35 22.88 -10.75
CA GLU A 58 24.41 22.06 -11.36
C GLU A 58 25.18 21.18 -10.34
N ASP A 59 24.89 21.27 -9.03
CA ASP A 59 25.70 20.60 -8.00
C ASP A 59 24.90 19.82 -6.93
N LYS A 60 23.60 19.53 -7.17
CA LYS A 60 22.78 18.70 -6.25
C LYS A 60 22.21 17.42 -6.87
N GLY A 61 22.48 17.15 -8.15
CA GLY A 61 21.88 16.04 -8.89
C GLY A 61 22.63 14.70 -8.83
N ALA A 62 23.83 14.65 -8.24
CA ALA A 62 24.74 13.51 -8.33
C ALA A 62 24.35 12.26 -7.51
N GLY A 63 23.19 12.24 -6.83
CA GLY A 63 22.83 11.15 -5.90
C GLY A 63 21.40 10.61 -5.99
N LEU A 64 20.54 11.13 -6.87
CA LEU A 64 19.14 10.72 -6.96
C LEU A 64 18.91 9.83 -8.18
N VAL A 65 19.52 8.64 -8.18
CA VAL A 65 19.32 7.64 -9.22
C VAL A 65 18.03 6.89 -8.94
N ALA A 66 17.11 6.86 -9.89
CA ALA A 66 15.90 6.02 -9.83
C ALA A 66 15.98 4.95 -10.92
N THR A 67 15.94 3.68 -10.52
CA THR A 67 15.80 2.57 -11.47
C THR A 67 14.34 2.27 -11.74
N GLU A 68 14.07 1.53 -12.81
CA GLU A 68 12.73 1.04 -13.11
C GLU A 68 12.20 0.04 -12.09
N GLU A 69 13.08 -0.79 -11.53
CA GLU A 69 12.72 -1.67 -10.41
C GLU A 69 12.24 -0.87 -9.18
N MET A 70 12.96 0.21 -8.82
CA MET A 70 12.57 1.09 -7.73
C MET A 70 11.21 1.74 -8.00
N ARG A 71 11.00 2.22 -9.23
CA ARG A 71 9.73 2.78 -9.66
C ARG A 71 8.60 1.75 -9.56
N LEU A 72 8.84 0.53 -10.02
CA LEU A 72 7.86 -0.56 -9.96
C LEU A 72 7.47 -0.85 -8.51
N ALA A 73 8.47 -0.98 -7.62
CA ALA A 73 8.24 -1.22 -6.20
C ALA A 73 7.40 -0.11 -5.56
N VAL A 74 7.76 1.16 -5.77
CA VAL A 74 7.00 2.31 -5.25
C VAL A 74 5.57 2.34 -5.80
N THR A 75 5.41 2.09 -7.11
CA THR A 75 4.10 2.12 -7.75
C THR A 75 3.18 1.02 -7.21
N VAL A 76 3.70 -0.20 -7.03
CA VAL A 76 2.95 -1.32 -6.45
C VAL A 76 2.52 -1.00 -5.01
N GLN A 77 3.43 -0.46 -4.19
CA GLN A 77 3.07 -0.05 -2.83
C GLN A 77 1.98 1.02 -2.82
N GLN A 78 2.08 2.04 -3.67
CA GLN A 78 1.07 3.11 -3.76
C GLN A 78 -0.30 2.55 -4.15
N ILE A 79 -0.35 1.68 -5.16
CA ILE A 79 -1.59 1.04 -5.58
C ILE A 79 -2.17 0.20 -4.44
N ASP A 80 -1.35 -0.60 -3.77
CA ASP A 80 -1.81 -1.43 -2.66
C ASP A 80 -2.32 -0.57 -1.48
N GLU A 81 -1.59 0.48 -1.10
CA GLU A 81 -2.01 1.39 -0.03
C GLU A 81 -3.31 2.15 -0.34
N GLU A 82 -3.57 2.48 -1.60
CA GLU A 82 -4.74 3.26 -2.00
C GLU A 82 -5.95 2.38 -2.31
N VAL A 83 -5.74 1.17 -2.85
CA VAL A 83 -6.80 0.38 -3.49
C VAL A 83 -7.02 -0.98 -2.81
N SER A 84 -6.14 -1.44 -1.92
CA SER A 84 -6.37 -2.68 -1.18
C SER A 84 -7.49 -2.49 -0.17
N VAL A 85 -8.54 -3.31 -0.30
CA VAL A 85 -9.76 -3.21 0.52
C VAL A 85 -10.22 -4.55 1.05
N VAL A 86 -10.76 -4.53 2.25
CA VAL A 86 -11.29 -5.71 2.94
C VAL A 86 -12.67 -5.40 3.54
N PRO A 87 -13.58 -6.38 3.60
CA PRO A 87 -14.84 -6.18 4.28
C PRO A 87 -14.64 -6.13 5.80
N ARG A 88 -15.52 -5.38 6.46
CA ARG A 88 -15.50 -5.23 7.93
C ARG A 88 -15.64 -6.57 8.62
N GLY A 89 -14.75 -6.83 9.57
CA GLY A 89 -14.73 -8.07 10.35
C GLY A 89 -14.01 -9.24 9.67
N ALA A 90 -13.51 -9.11 8.43
CA ALA A 90 -12.69 -10.14 7.80
C ALA A 90 -11.33 -10.33 8.48
N PHE A 91 -10.81 -9.28 9.11
CA PHE A 91 -9.60 -9.31 9.90
C PHE A 91 -9.89 -8.86 11.33
N ILE A 92 -9.14 -9.40 12.27
CA ILE A 92 -9.21 -9.06 13.68
C ILE A 92 -7.81 -8.66 14.17
N LYS A 93 -7.76 -7.58 14.94
CA LYS A 93 -6.54 -7.13 15.62
C LYS A 93 -6.55 -7.61 17.08
N THR A 94 -5.55 -8.41 17.44
CA THR A 94 -5.31 -8.91 18.82
C THR A 94 -3.96 -8.39 19.31
N GLY A 95 -3.97 -7.34 20.14
CA GLY A 95 -2.76 -6.60 20.46
C GLY A 95 -2.22 -5.90 19.20
N ASP A 96 -0.98 -6.19 18.84
CA ASP A 96 -0.35 -5.67 17.61
C ASP A 96 -0.51 -6.60 16.40
N LEU A 97 -1.07 -7.80 16.60
CA LEU A 97 -1.17 -8.82 15.56
C LEU A 97 -2.48 -8.71 14.78
N VAL A 98 -2.38 -8.56 13.46
CA VAL A 98 -3.52 -8.60 12.53
C VAL A 98 -3.65 -9.98 11.89
N GLN A 99 -4.79 -10.64 12.08
CA GLN A 99 -5.04 -11.99 11.58
C GLN A 99 -6.40 -12.11 10.87
N LEU A 100 -6.51 -13.09 9.98
CA LEU A 100 -7.77 -13.44 9.36
C LEU A 100 -8.79 -13.91 10.42
N ASN A 101 -9.97 -13.32 10.42
CA ASN A 101 -11.09 -13.74 11.25
C ASN A 101 -11.77 -14.96 10.63
N ARG A 102 -11.46 -16.15 11.14
CA ARG A 102 -12.04 -17.43 10.64
C ARG A 102 -13.55 -17.55 10.88
N SER A 103 -14.13 -16.73 11.73
CA SER A 103 -15.58 -16.70 12.00
C SER A 103 -16.33 -15.76 11.07
N PHE A 104 -15.63 -15.01 10.20
CA PHE A 104 -16.28 -14.10 9.27
C PHE A 104 -17.00 -14.88 8.16
N GLY A 105 -18.33 -14.86 8.19
CA GLY A 105 -19.19 -15.54 7.22
C GLY A 105 -19.40 -14.78 5.91
N GLY A 106 -18.76 -13.62 5.73
CA GLY A 106 -19.01 -12.73 4.60
C GLY A 106 -20.10 -11.68 4.89
N LEU A 107 -20.19 -10.69 4.01
CA LEU A 107 -21.25 -9.69 4.03
C LEU A 107 -22.51 -10.23 3.36
N SER A 108 -23.68 -9.83 3.85
CA SER A 108 -24.93 -10.02 3.11
C SER A 108 -24.96 -9.18 1.83
N LYS A 109 -25.90 -9.50 0.92
CA LYS A 109 -26.08 -8.75 -0.33
C LYS A 109 -26.43 -7.27 -0.10
N ALA A 110 -27.09 -6.94 1.01
CA ALA A 110 -27.40 -5.56 1.36
C ALA A 110 -26.15 -4.83 1.87
N GLU A 111 -25.39 -5.48 2.76
CA GLU A 111 -24.16 -4.93 3.33
C GLU A 111 -23.07 -4.73 2.28
N GLY A 112 -22.90 -5.67 1.35
CA GLY A 112 -21.89 -5.58 0.29
C GLY A 112 -22.11 -4.44 -0.71
N LYS A 113 -23.24 -3.72 -0.64
CA LYS A 113 -23.48 -2.50 -1.44
C LYS A 113 -23.06 -1.21 -0.74
N SER A 114 -22.76 -1.26 0.55
CA SER A 114 -22.39 -0.07 1.32
C SER A 114 -20.88 0.02 1.50
N LEU A 115 -20.29 1.14 1.10
CA LEU A 115 -18.86 1.43 1.29
C LEU A 115 -18.47 1.49 2.77
N ASP A 116 -19.42 1.73 3.67
CA ASP A 116 -19.20 1.70 5.12
C ASP A 116 -18.76 0.33 5.64
N ASN A 117 -19.05 -0.75 4.89
CA ASN A 117 -18.70 -2.11 5.26
C ASN A 117 -17.34 -2.55 4.67
N TYR A 118 -16.59 -1.63 4.08
CA TYR A 118 -15.27 -1.87 3.51
C TYR A 118 -14.24 -0.94 4.14
N MET A 119 -13.03 -1.45 4.36
CA MET A 119 -11.92 -0.73 4.95
C MET A 119 -10.66 -0.90 4.09
N HIS A 120 -9.80 0.13 4.11
CA HIS A 120 -8.48 0.07 3.47
C HIS A 120 -7.58 -0.91 4.21
N PHE A 121 -6.99 -1.86 3.50
CA PHE A 121 -6.10 -2.87 4.06
C PHE A 121 -4.65 -2.40 4.05
N ARG A 122 -4.38 -1.40 4.90
CA ARG A 122 -3.06 -0.85 5.20
C ARG A 122 -3.07 -0.24 6.59
N GLU A 123 -1.90 0.16 7.08
CA GLU A 123 -1.84 0.95 8.31
C GLU A 123 -2.74 2.20 8.21
N PRO A 124 -3.52 2.52 9.26
CA PRO A 124 -4.43 3.66 9.25
C PRO A 124 -3.65 4.97 9.07
N LYS A 125 -4.06 5.77 8.08
CA LYS A 125 -3.49 7.11 7.83
C LYS A 125 -4.21 8.15 8.68
N SER A 126 -5.48 7.91 9.02
CA SER A 126 -6.25 8.81 9.86
C SER A 126 -6.25 8.35 11.31
N ILE A 127 -5.64 9.15 12.19
CA ILE A 127 -5.79 8.98 13.64
C ILE A 127 -7.18 9.51 14.02
N LYS A 128 -8.24 8.77 13.69
CA LYS A 128 -9.60 9.19 14.07
C LYS A 128 -9.82 9.00 15.57
N LYS A 129 -9.44 10.03 16.35
CA LYS A 129 -9.83 10.15 17.75
C LYS A 129 -11.31 10.48 17.96
N GLU A 130 -12.06 10.92 16.93
CA GLU A 130 -13.35 11.61 17.19
C GLU A 130 -14.53 11.23 16.27
N GLY A 131 -14.32 10.43 15.20
CA GLY A 131 -15.37 10.16 14.21
C GLY A 131 -16.13 8.84 14.37
N VAL A 132 -15.48 7.79 14.91
CA VAL A 132 -15.99 6.41 14.85
C VAL A 132 -16.90 6.06 16.04
N GLN A 133 -16.93 6.91 17.06
CA GLN A 133 -17.80 6.74 18.25
C GLN A 133 -19.30 6.92 17.95
N LYS A 134 -19.68 7.20 16.69
CA LYS A 134 -21.07 7.42 16.26
C LYS A 134 -21.82 6.14 15.88
N ARG A 135 -21.13 5.00 15.72
CA ARG A 135 -21.80 3.71 15.49
C ARG A 135 -21.91 2.93 16.80
N GLY A 136 -23.13 2.54 17.17
CA GLY A 136 -23.39 1.79 18.41
C GLY A 136 -22.76 0.39 18.45
N ASP A 137 -22.21 -0.07 17.33
CA ASP A 137 -21.56 -1.38 17.15
C ASP A 137 -20.03 -1.28 16.95
N TRP A 138 -19.41 -0.16 17.32
CA TRP A 138 -17.96 0.02 17.19
C TRP A 138 -17.19 -0.95 18.10
N CYS A 139 -16.22 -1.66 17.52
CA CYS A 139 -15.36 -2.61 18.20
C CYS A 139 -13.88 -2.39 17.79
N PRO A 140 -12.98 -2.04 18.73
CA PRO A 140 -11.58 -1.76 18.40
C PRO A 140 -10.86 -2.90 17.67
N SER A 141 -11.25 -4.15 17.94
CA SER A 141 -10.64 -5.33 17.32
C SER A 141 -11.04 -5.51 15.84
N PHE A 142 -12.16 -4.95 15.41
CA PHE A 142 -12.64 -5.02 14.03
C PHE A 142 -12.52 -3.67 13.29
N ASP A 143 -12.62 -2.56 14.00
CA ASP A 143 -12.66 -1.19 13.48
C ASP A 143 -11.32 -0.46 13.67
N PHE A 144 -10.23 -1.16 13.36
CA PHE A 144 -8.87 -0.64 13.48
C PHE A 144 -8.31 -0.06 12.17
N LEU A 145 -9.03 -0.17 11.05
CA LEU A 145 -8.64 0.30 9.73
C LEU A 145 -9.47 1.54 9.28
N ASP A 146 -9.03 2.22 8.23
CA ASP A 146 -9.75 3.36 7.64
C ASP A 146 -10.95 2.87 6.80
N VAL A 147 -12.17 3.31 7.11
CA VAL A 147 -13.39 3.03 6.30
C VAL A 147 -13.33 3.73 4.93
N LEU A 148 -13.83 3.07 3.88
CA LEU A 148 -13.80 3.56 2.49
C LEU A 148 -14.70 4.78 2.20
N SER A 149 -15.76 4.96 2.97
CA SER A 149 -16.72 6.06 2.78
C SER A 149 -16.22 7.42 3.31
N ASN A 150 -15.01 7.46 3.87
CA ASN A 150 -14.42 8.65 4.51
C ASN A 150 -13.86 9.69 3.54
#